data_AF-A0A7Y0SPT0-F1
#
_entry.id   AF-A0A7Y0SPT0-F1
#
_cell.length_a   1.000
_cell.length_b   1.000
_cell.length_c   1.000
_cell.angle_alpha   90.00
_cell.angle_beta   90.00
_cell.angle_gamma   90.00
#
_symmetry.space_group_name_H-M   'P 1'
#
loop_
_entity.id
_entity.type
_entity.pdbx_description
1 polymer ?
#
loop_
_entity_poly.entity_id
_entity_poly.type
_entity_poly.pdbx_seq_one_letter_code
_entity_poly.pdbx_strand_id
1 'polypeptide(L)'
;YSVYSMWDTFRAAHPLKTIIDPERAEEFANDLIRKYEDGGILPKWELHSHYTGTMIGFPAVSIIADAMAKGLDIDPQLAKDAAEFTVRYHEASEFPDWTEDNNIGAANVV
;
A
#
# COMPACT_ATOMS: atom_id res chain seq x y z
N TYR A 1 -10.88 3.07 -3.30
CA TYR A 1 -11.04 3.81 -2.02
C TYR A 1 -10.00 4.91 -1.90
N SER A 2 -10.11 5.75 -0.88
CA SER A 2 -9.17 6.83 -0.60
C SER A 2 -9.13 7.16 0.90
N VAL A 3 -8.15 7.96 1.33
CA VAL A 3 -7.88 8.36 2.71
C VAL A 3 -7.32 7.18 3.52
N TYR A 4 -6.10 6.79 3.15
CA TYR A 4 -5.40 5.64 3.74
C TYR A 4 -4.37 6.10 4.77
N SER A 5 -4.78 6.25 6.04
CA SER A 5 -3.89 6.58 7.16
C SER A 5 -3.04 5.43 7.69
N MET A 6 -2.34 4.76 6.78
CA MET A 6 -1.88 3.40 7.03
C MET A 6 -0.75 3.29 8.02
N TRP A 7 0.06 4.32 8.23
CA TRP A 7 1.00 4.31 9.36
C TRP A 7 0.27 4.11 10.69
N ASP A 8 -0.92 4.64 10.86
CA ASP A 8 -1.76 4.42 12.06
C ASP A 8 -2.60 3.15 11.94
N THR A 9 -3.35 3.04 10.84
CA THR A 9 -4.51 2.15 10.76
C THR A 9 -4.15 0.69 10.59
N PHE A 10 -2.92 0.37 10.17
CA PHE A 10 -2.46 -1.04 10.09
C PHE A 10 -2.41 -1.71 11.47
N ARG A 11 -2.30 -0.93 12.56
CA ARG A 11 -2.12 -1.45 13.92
C ARG A 11 -3.38 -2.06 14.53
N ALA A 12 -4.54 -1.54 14.16
CA ALA A 12 -5.81 -1.95 14.78
C ALA A 12 -7.02 -1.80 13.87
N ALA A 13 -7.14 -0.70 13.12
CA ALA A 13 -8.35 -0.45 12.33
C ALA A 13 -8.50 -1.45 11.17
N HIS A 14 -7.44 -1.73 10.41
CA HIS A 14 -7.47 -2.75 9.35
C HIS A 14 -7.60 -4.17 9.93
N PRO A 15 -6.82 -4.56 10.97
CA PRO A 15 -7.04 -5.84 11.66
C PRO A 15 -8.48 -6.01 12.16
N LEU A 16 -9.10 -4.98 12.74
CA LEU A 16 -10.49 -5.03 13.17
C LEU A 16 -11.43 -5.26 11.98
N LYS A 17 -11.18 -4.58 10.84
CA LYS A 17 -12.00 -4.72 9.64
C LYS A 17 -12.04 -6.15 9.10
N THR A 18 -10.92 -6.86 9.11
CA THR A 18 -10.91 -8.29 8.73
C THR A 18 -11.81 -9.19 9.60
N ILE A 19 -12.23 -8.73 10.79
CA ILE A 19 -13.12 -9.47 11.71
C ILE A 19 -14.57 -9.04 11.54
N ILE A 20 -14.83 -7.73 11.56
CA ILE A 20 -16.20 -7.20 11.62
C ILE A 20 -16.81 -6.93 10.23
N ASP A 21 -15.98 -6.86 9.20
CA ASP A 21 -16.35 -6.44 7.85
C ASP A 21 -15.33 -6.98 6.82
N PRO A 22 -15.21 -8.31 6.69
CA PRO A 22 -14.16 -8.96 5.90
C PRO A 22 -14.27 -8.65 4.40
N GLU A 23 -15.49 -8.54 3.85
CA GLU A 23 -15.73 -8.14 2.46
C GLU A 23 -15.11 -6.78 2.18
N ARG A 24 -15.32 -5.80 3.06
CA ARG A 24 -14.68 -4.48 2.91
C ARG A 24 -13.17 -4.55 3.07
N ALA A 25 -12.66 -5.39 3.96
CA ALA A 25 -11.22 -5.56 4.16
C ALA A 25 -10.54 -6.14 2.90
N GLU A 26 -11.19 -7.08 2.23
CA GLU A 26 -10.76 -7.65 0.95
C GLU A 26 -10.74 -6.56 -0.14
N GLU A 27 -11.81 -5.78 -0.26
CA GLU A 27 -11.86 -4.67 -1.20
C GLU A 27 -10.76 -3.62 -0.93
N PHE A 28 -10.45 -3.34 0.34
CA PHE A 28 -9.36 -2.42 0.68
C PHE A 28 -7.98 -2.96 0.28
N ALA A 29 -7.71 -4.24 0.53
CA ALA A 29 -6.45 -4.87 0.15
C ALA A 29 -6.28 -4.87 -1.38
N ASN A 30 -7.32 -5.23 -2.12
CA ASN A 30 -7.32 -5.21 -3.58
C ASN A 30 -7.22 -3.78 -4.14
N ASP A 31 -7.83 -2.77 -3.51
CA ASP A 31 -7.67 -1.37 -3.91
C ASP A 31 -6.23 -0.85 -3.71
N LEU A 32 -5.53 -1.30 -2.66
CA LEU A 32 -4.12 -0.98 -2.45
C LEU A 32 -3.24 -1.61 -3.53
N ILE A 33 -3.53 -2.84 -3.95
CA ILE A 33 -2.85 -3.51 -5.07
C ILE A 33 -3.11 -2.78 -6.38
N ARG A 34 -4.37 -2.40 -6.66
CA ARG A 34 -4.71 -1.59 -7.83
C ARG A 34 -3.97 -0.25 -7.84
N LYS A 35 -3.81 0.39 -6.68
CA LYS A 35 -3.00 1.61 -6.53
C LYS A 35 -1.52 1.36 -6.83
N TYR A 36 -0.98 0.17 -6.57
CA TYR A 36 0.34 -0.20 -7.04
C TYR A 36 0.39 -0.33 -8.57
N GLU A 37 -0.61 -0.95 -9.20
CA GLU A 37 -0.66 -1.06 -10.67
C GLU A 37 -0.76 0.30 -11.36
N ASP A 38 -1.60 1.20 -10.83
CA ASP A 38 -1.83 2.53 -11.39
C ASP A 38 -0.67 3.51 -11.08
N GLY A 39 -0.16 3.47 -9.86
CA GLY A 39 0.82 4.43 -9.34
C GLY A 39 2.27 3.94 -9.36
N GLY A 40 2.50 2.67 -9.69
CA GLY A 40 3.80 2.01 -9.72
C GLY A 40 4.38 1.62 -8.35
N ILE A 41 3.74 1.98 -7.24
CA ILE A 41 4.19 1.64 -5.88
C ILE A 41 3.01 1.51 -4.92
N LEU A 42 3.13 0.70 -3.86
CA LEU A 42 2.14 0.74 -2.79
C LEU A 42 2.22 2.07 -2.02
N PRO A 43 1.09 2.74 -1.73
CA PRO A 43 1.12 3.99 -0.99
C PRO A 43 1.56 3.80 0.47
N LYS A 44 2.29 4.77 1.03
CA LYS A 44 2.49 4.90 2.49
C LYS A 44 1.29 5.58 3.16
N TRP A 45 0.92 6.73 2.59
CA TRP A 45 -0.20 7.55 2.99
C TRP A 45 -0.86 8.12 1.73
N GLU A 46 -2.05 7.64 1.41
CA GLU A 46 -2.81 8.10 0.26
C GLU A 46 -3.93 9.05 0.70
N LEU A 47 -4.09 10.13 -0.06
CA LEU A 47 -5.15 11.12 0.12
C LEU A 47 -5.64 11.59 -1.26
N HIS A 48 -6.87 11.28 -1.64
CA HIS A 48 -7.48 11.63 -2.93
C HIS A 48 -6.62 11.27 -4.16
N SER A 49 -6.24 9.99 -4.26
CA SER A 49 -5.38 9.43 -5.32
C SER A 49 -3.98 10.04 -5.38
N HIS A 50 -3.56 10.74 -4.32
CA HIS A 50 -2.26 11.37 -4.22
C HIS A 50 -1.41 10.73 -3.12
N TYR A 51 -0.14 10.48 -3.43
CA TYR A 51 0.79 9.66 -2.65
C TYR A 51 1.72 10.60 -1.90
N THR A 52 1.21 11.11 -0.80
CA THR A 52 1.83 12.18 -0.01
C THR A 52 3.19 11.82 0.62
N GLY A 53 3.55 10.53 0.64
CA GLY A 53 4.77 10.04 1.29
C GLY A 53 4.83 10.21 2.81
N THR A 54 3.75 10.64 3.45
CA THR A 54 3.76 10.98 4.88
C THR A 54 3.96 9.73 5.77
N MET A 55 4.67 9.94 6.88
CA MET A 55 5.12 8.92 7.84
C MET A 55 6.15 7.94 7.25
N ILE A 56 6.37 6.80 7.93
CA ILE A 56 7.48 5.88 7.67
C ILE A 56 7.03 4.43 7.42
N GLY A 57 7.91 3.63 6.85
CA GLY A 57 7.70 2.19 6.63
C GLY A 57 6.74 1.89 5.47
N PHE A 58 6.28 0.63 5.40
CA PHE A 58 5.43 0.10 4.33
C PHE A 58 4.16 -0.56 4.87
N PRO A 59 3.24 0.20 5.50
CA PRO A 59 2.13 -0.41 6.23
C PRO A 59 1.10 -1.10 5.32
N ALA A 60 1.02 -0.69 4.05
CA ALA A 60 0.19 -1.35 3.04
C ALA A 60 0.53 -2.85 2.90
N VAL A 61 1.82 -3.20 2.96
CA VAL A 61 2.28 -4.61 2.92
C VAL A 61 1.71 -5.40 4.10
N SER A 62 1.72 -4.81 5.30
CA SER A 62 1.16 -5.46 6.49
C SER A 62 -0.36 -5.67 6.40
N ILE A 63 -1.08 -4.72 5.80
CA ILE A 63 -2.55 -4.79 5.64
C ILE A 63 -2.91 -5.90 4.65
N ILE A 64 -2.21 -5.94 3.51
CA ILE A 64 -2.42 -6.98 2.49
C ILE A 64 -2.07 -8.36 3.07
N ALA A 65 -0.93 -8.48 3.75
CA ALA A 65 -0.51 -9.74 4.37
C ALA A 65 -1.51 -10.24 5.44
N ASP A 66 -2.07 -9.35 6.27
CA ASP A 66 -3.07 -9.71 7.28
C ASP A 66 -4.36 -10.24 6.62
N ALA A 67 -4.83 -9.60 5.55
CA ALA A 67 -5.98 -10.05 4.78
C ALA A 67 -5.74 -11.43 4.13
N MET A 68 -4.57 -11.62 3.50
CA MET A 68 -4.18 -12.91 2.91
C MET A 68 -4.08 -14.03 3.96
N ALA A 69 -3.46 -13.74 5.11
CA ALA A 69 -3.31 -14.72 6.19
C ALA A 69 -4.65 -15.17 6.79
N LYS A 70 -5.70 -14.35 6.64
CA LYS A 70 -7.07 -14.64 7.08
C LYS A 70 -7.95 -15.24 5.97
N GLY A 71 -7.38 -15.53 4.79
CA GLY A 71 -8.06 -16.22 3.70
C GLY A 71 -9.00 -15.34 2.87
N LEU A 72 -8.78 -14.02 2.85
CA LEU A 72 -9.49 -13.12 1.93
C LEU A 72 -8.93 -13.26 0.50
N ASP A 73 -9.78 -13.04 -0.51
CA ASP A 73 -9.46 -13.28 -1.93
C ASP A 73 -8.58 -12.16 -2.48
N ILE A 74 -7.28 -12.45 -2.53
CA ILE A 74 -6.23 -11.54 -2.98
C ILE A 74 -5.27 -12.36 -3.83
N ASP A 75 -4.90 -11.85 -5.01
CA ASP A 75 -3.89 -12.49 -5.87
C ASP A 75 -2.53 -12.56 -5.13
N PRO A 76 -2.05 -13.77 -4.76
CA PRO A 76 -0.84 -13.89 -3.95
C PRO A 76 0.42 -13.48 -4.70
N GLN A 77 0.47 -13.69 -6.02
CA GLN A 77 1.64 -13.38 -6.83
C GLN A 77 1.73 -11.87 -7.03
N LEU A 78 0.62 -11.23 -7.39
CA LEU A 78 0.59 -9.78 -7.56
C LEU A 78 0.85 -9.04 -6.24
N ALA A 79 0.29 -9.51 -5.12
CA ALA A 79 0.56 -8.96 -3.80
C ALA A 79 2.04 -9.06 -3.40
N LYS A 80 2.68 -10.20 -3.71
CA LYS A 80 4.11 -10.40 -3.47
C LYS A 80 4.96 -9.46 -4.31
N ASP A 81 4.68 -9.36 -5.60
CA ASP A 81 5.43 -8.51 -6.52
C ASP A 81 5.30 -7.03 -6.14
N ALA A 82 4.09 -6.59 -5.79
CA ALA A 82 3.85 -5.24 -5.27
C ALA A 82 4.64 -4.95 -3.99
N ALA A 83 4.68 -5.91 -3.05
CA ALA A 83 5.42 -5.76 -1.81
C ALA A 83 6.94 -5.73 -2.04
N GLU A 84 7.50 -6.67 -2.80
CA GLU A 84 8.93 -6.74 -3.10
C GLU A 84 9.42 -5.51 -3.86
N PHE A 85 8.64 -5.04 -4.84
CA PHE A 85 8.94 -3.80 -5.53
C PHE A 85 8.91 -2.61 -4.58
N THR A 86 7.89 -2.48 -3.74
CA THR A 86 7.74 -1.31 -2.84
C THR A 86 8.86 -1.19 -1.80
N VAL A 87 9.32 -2.31 -1.22
CA VAL A 87 10.21 -2.26 -0.05
C VAL A 87 11.70 -2.14 -0.40
N ARG A 88 12.08 -2.43 -1.65
CA ARG A 88 13.48 -2.37 -2.08
C ARG A 88 13.96 -0.92 -2.19
N TYR A 89 15.28 -0.75 -2.22
CA TYR A 89 15.87 0.54 -2.57
C TYR A 89 15.76 0.78 -4.07
N HIS A 90 15.39 2.00 -4.42
CA HIS A 90 15.29 2.46 -5.79
C HIS A 90 16.27 3.60 -6.03
N GLU A 91 16.87 3.61 -7.21
CA GLU A 91 17.59 4.79 -7.68
C GLU A 91 16.58 5.84 -8.14
N ALA A 92 16.80 7.12 -7.84
CA ALA A 92 15.92 8.20 -8.30
C ALA A 92 15.71 8.18 -9.84
N SER A 93 16.72 7.72 -10.58
CA SER A 93 16.67 7.57 -12.04
C SER A 93 15.64 6.55 -12.56
N GLU A 94 15.14 5.63 -11.71
CA GLU A 94 14.06 4.69 -12.08
C GLU A 94 12.73 5.42 -12.30
N PHE A 95 12.57 6.61 -11.73
CA PHE A 95 11.31 7.36 -11.72
C PHE A 95 11.51 8.84 -12.13
N PRO A 96 11.90 9.11 -13.39
CA PRO A 96 12.21 10.46 -13.84
C PRO A 96 11.03 11.43 -13.75
N ASP A 97 9.79 10.90 -13.77
CA ASP A 97 8.55 11.68 -13.74
C ASP A 97 7.94 11.78 -12.33
N TRP A 98 8.48 11.07 -11.33
CA TRP A 98 8.00 11.20 -9.96
C TRP A 98 8.63 12.41 -9.28
N THR A 99 7.86 13.09 -8.44
CA THR A 99 8.30 14.28 -7.71
C THR A 99 8.26 13.99 -6.21
N GLU A 100 8.98 14.75 -5.38
CA GLU A 100 8.85 14.59 -3.90
C GLU A 100 7.38 14.62 -3.45
N ASP A 101 6.61 15.53 -4.06
CA ASP A 101 5.18 15.66 -3.82
C ASP A 101 4.34 14.50 -4.38
N ASN A 102 4.82 13.70 -5.35
CA ASN A 102 4.08 12.61 -5.96
C ASN A 102 4.92 11.32 -6.04
N ASN A 103 4.50 10.29 -5.30
CA ASN A 103 5.04 8.92 -5.33
C ASN A 103 6.47 8.74 -4.79
N ILE A 104 7.42 9.68 -4.97
CA ILE A 104 8.79 9.56 -4.40
C ILE A 104 8.73 9.44 -2.88
N GLY A 105 7.89 10.23 -2.21
CA GLY A 105 7.76 10.13 -0.76
C GLY A 105 7.24 8.76 -0.29
N ALA A 106 6.55 8.01 -1.16
CA ALA A 106 6.11 6.65 -0.89
C ALA A 106 7.21 5.60 -1.17
N ALA A 107 8.25 5.94 -1.91
CA ALA A 107 9.36 5.06 -2.24
C ALA A 107 10.52 5.11 -1.22
N ASN A 108 11.38 4.11 -1.28
CA ASN A 108 12.70 4.10 -0.66
C ASN A 108 13.73 4.53 -1.71
N VAL A 109 13.89 5.83 -1.93
CA VAL A 109 14.84 6.35 -2.90
C VAL A 109 16.19 6.59 -2.22
N VAL A 110 17.27 6.10 -2.82
CA VAL A 110 18.67 6.33 -2.42
C VAL A 110 19.43 7.11 -3.48
#